data_AF-A0A097QU45-F1
#
_entry.id   AF-A0A097QU45-F1
#
_cell.length_a   1.000
_cell.length_b   1.000
_cell.length_c   1.000
_cell.angle_alpha   90.00
_cell.angle_beta   90.00
_cell.angle_gamma   90.00
#
_symmetry.space_group_name_H-M   'P 1'
#
loop_
_entity.id
_entity.type
_entity.pdbx_description
1 polymer ?
#
loop_
_entity_poly.entity_id
_entity_poly.type
_entity_poly.pdbx_seq_one_letter_code
_entity_poly.pdbx_strand_id
1 'polypeptide(L)' 'MAAPASSIGASNFFELAVAVAIALFGLESGAALATVVGVLEEVPIMLNIVWIANRKRYLLTAEFEAGGAVPTLSEE' A
#
# COMPACT_ATOMS: atom_id res chain seq x y z
N MET A 1 -9.81 6.30 2.58
CA MET A 1 -8.82 5.73 3.51
C MET A 1 -8.21 4.39 3.05
N ALA A 2 -8.40 3.96 1.80
CA ALA A 2 -8.01 2.62 1.33
C ALA A 2 -6.52 2.42 1.02
N ALA A 3 -5.78 3.48 0.65
CA ALA A 3 -4.40 3.36 0.15
C ALA A 3 -3.40 2.69 1.13
N PRO A 4 -3.36 3.02 2.43
CA PRO A 4 -2.45 2.34 3.36
C PRO A 4 -2.87 0.89 3.64
N ALA A 5 -4.18 0.63 3.67
CA ALA A 5 -4.71 -0.72 3.94
C ALA A 5 -4.43 -1.68 2.78
N SER A 6 -4.54 -1.22 1.52
CA SER A 6 -4.16 -2.02 0.36
C SER A 6 -2.66 -2.34 0.30
N SER A 7 -1.82 -1.41 0.75
CA SER A 7 -0.36 -1.60 0.84
C SER A 7 0.02 -2.72 1.82
N ILE A 8 -0.67 -2.84 2.96
CA ILE A 8 -0.41 -3.92 3.92
C ILE A 8 -0.80 -5.28 3.35
N GLY A 9 -1.91 -5.35 2.60
CA GLY A 9 -2.35 -6.58 1.95
C GLY A 9 -1.38 -7.08 0.88
N ALA A 10 -0.83 -6.18 0.06
CA ALA A 10 0.12 -6.53 -1.00
C ALA A 10 1.40 -7.19 -0.42
N SER A 11 2.00 -6.59 0.60
CA SER A 11 3.28 -7.05 1.16
C SER A 11 3.24 -8.46 1.79
N ASN A 12 2.08 -8.91 2.28
CA ASN A 12 1.91 -10.26 2.84
C ASN A 12 1.95 -11.34 1.73
N PHE A 13 1.30 -11.09 0.59
CA PHE A 13 1.35 -12.02 -0.55
C PHE A 13 2.76 -12.16 -1.12
N PHE A 14 3.54 -11.08 -1.04
CA PHE A 14 4.88 -11.03 -1.55
C PHE A 14 5.85 -11.96 -0.80
N GLU A 15 5.84 -11.94 0.54
CA GLU A 15 6.67 -12.86 1.36
C GLU A 15 6.34 -14.33 1.09
N LEU A 16 5.05 -14.65 0.99
CA LEU A 16 4.60 -15.99 0.65
C LEU A 16 5.04 -16.40 -0.78
N ALA A 17 4.98 -15.48 -1.74
CA ALA A 17 5.41 -15.73 -3.11
C ALA A 17 6.90 -16.05 -3.21
N VAL A 18 7.76 -15.36 -2.44
CA VAL A 18 9.19 -15.69 -2.35
C VAL A 18 9.40 -17.05 -1.70
N ALA A 19 8.73 -17.31 -0.58
CA ALA A 19 8.82 -18.59 0.12
C ALA A 19 8.43 -19.77 -0.77
N VAL A 20 7.32 -19.65 -1.51
CA VAL A 20 6.84 -20.66 -2.46
C VAL A 20 7.80 -20.81 -3.64
N ALA A 21 8.31 -19.71 -4.20
CA ALA A 21 9.24 -19.75 -5.33
C ALA A 21 10.56 -20.47 -4.95
N ILE A 22 11.11 -20.18 -3.77
CA ILE A 22 12.31 -20.84 -3.27
C ILE A 22 12.02 -22.31 -2.95
N ALA A 23 10.88 -22.61 -2.32
CA ALA A 23 10.52 -23.97 -1.94
C ALA A 23 10.26 -24.90 -3.14
N LEU A 24 9.69 -24.38 -4.23
CA LEU A 24 9.35 -25.19 -5.41
C LEU A 24 10.46 -25.21 -6.47
N PHE A 25 11.19 -24.11 -6.66
CA PHE A 25 12.14 -23.98 -7.77
C PHE A 25 13.60 -23.90 -7.32
N GLY A 26 13.88 -23.77 -6.01
CA GLY A 26 15.23 -23.59 -5.49
C GLY A 26 15.83 -22.21 -5.79
N LEU A 27 16.95 -21.90 -5.14
CA LEU A 27 17.61 -20.58 -5.22
C LEU A 27 18.26 -20.29 -6.58
N GLU A 28 18.66 -21.33 -7.31
CA GLU A 28 19.34 -21.23 -8.62
C GLU A 28 18.36 -20.98 -9.78
N SER A 29 17.05 -20.98 -9.51
CA SER A 29 16.03 -20.80 -10.55
C SER A 29 15.76 -19.33 -10.85
N GLY A 30 15.61 -19.00 -12.13
CA GLY A 30 15.15 -17.69 -12.58
C GLY A 30 13.78 -17.28 -12.00
N ALA A 31 12.95 -18.23 -11.58
CA ALA A 31 11.69 -17.96 -10.90
C ALA A 31 11.91 -17.36 -9.49
N ALA A 32 12.91 -17.83 -8.75
CA ALA A 32 13.27 -17.28 -7.44
C ALA A 32 13.90 -15.89 -7.58
N LEU A 33 14.71 -15.67 -8.63
CA LEU A 33 15.27 -14.35 -8.93
C LEU A 33 14.17 -13.34 -9.30
N ALA A 34 13.20 -13.75 -10.12
CA ALA A 34 12.11 -12.88 -10.54
C ALA A 34 11.21 -12.44 -9.36
N THR A 35 10.92 -13.35 -8.42
CA THR A 35 10.16 -12.98 -7.22
C THR A 35 10.97 -12.05 -6.33
N VAL A 36 12.26 -12.32 -6.09
CA VAL A 36 13.13 -11.42 -5.30
C VAL A 36 13.25 -10.02 -5.93
N VAL A 37 13.38 -9.92 -7.25
CA VAL A 37 13.36 -8.62 -7.94
C VAL A 37 12.01 -7.92 -7.77
N GLY A 38 10.91 -8.68 -7.76
CA GLY A 38 9.58 -8.17 -7.42
C GLY A 38 9.52 -7.51 -6.03
N VAL A 39 10.18 -8.07 -4.99
CA VAL A 39 10.22 -7.44 -3.64
C VAL A 39 10.82 -6.05 -3.74
N LEU A 40 11.92 -5.98 -4.49
CA LEU A 40 12.79 -4.81 -4.50
C LEU A 40 12.09 -3.62 -5.15
N GLU A 41 11.11 -3.88 -6.03
CA GLU A 41 10.26 -2.85 -6.63
C GLU A 41 8.99 -2.60 -5.82
N GLU A 42 8.42 -3.62 -5.16
CA GLU A 42 7.22 -3.47 -4.35
C GLU A 42 7.43 -2.58 -3.13
N VAL A 43 8.52 -2.78 -2.38
CA VAL A 43 8.82 -1.98 -1.18
C VAL A 43 8.89 -0.47 -1.48
N PRO A 44 9.64 0.01 -2.49
CA PRO A 44 9.63 1.43 -2.83
C PRO A 44 8.26 1.90 -3.32
N ILE A 45 7.51 1.12 -4.10
CA ILE A 45 6.15 1.51 -4.51
C ILE A 45 5.23 1.67 -3.30
N MET A 46 5.28 0.73 -2.35
CA MET A 46 4.52 0.77 -1.11
C MET A 46 4.82 2.06 -0.33
N LEU A 47 6.11 2.37 -0.13
CA LEU A 47 6.54 3.58 0.58
C LEU A 47 6.10 4.86 -0.15
N ASN A 48 6.16 4.87 -1.49
CA ASN A 48 5.66 5.98 -2.30
C ASN A 48 4.15 6.18 -2.14
N ILE A 49 3.35 5.10 -2.15
CA ILE A 49 1.90 5.17 -1.95
C ILE A 49 1.57 5.70 -0.56
N VAL A 50 2.26 5.24 0.49
CA VAL A 50 2.09 5.74 1.86
C VAL A 50 2.49 7.20 1.97
N TRP A 51 3.59 7.59 1.35
CA TRP A 51 4.04 8.99 1.32
C TRP A 51 3.00 9.90 0.65
N ILE A 52 2.47 9.51 -0.52
CA ILE A 52 1.39 10.23 -1.21
C ILE A 52 0.11 10.26 -0.37
N ALA A 53 -0.27 9.14 0.26
CA ALA A 53 -1.46 9.07 1.09
C ALA A 53 -1.36 9.99 2.31
N ASN A 54 -0.20 10.02 2.99
CA ASN A 54 0.08 10.94 4.08
C ASN A 54 0.11 12.40 3.61
N ARG A 55 0.60 12.65 2.39
CA ARG A 55 0.57 13.96 1.74
C ARG A 55 -0.86 14.43 1.42
N LYS A 56 -1.78 13.53 1.05
CA LYS A 56 -3.18 13.90 0.80
C LYS A 56 -4.03 13.97 2.07
N ARG A 57 -3.60 13.35 3.16
CA ARG A 57 -4.25 13.45 4.48
C ARG A 57 -4.18 14.86 5.05
N TYR A 58 -3.05 15.57 4.92
CA TYR A 58 -2.98 16.94 5.42
C TYR A 58 -3.91 17.90 4.66
N LEU A 59 -4.16 17.65 3.37
CA LEU A 59 -5.10 18.45 2.58
C LEU A 59 -6.56 18.22 3.01
N LEU A 60 -6.96 16.95 3.17
CA LEU A 60 -8.32 16.59 3.58
C LEU A 60 -8.60 16.94 5.05
N THR A 61 -7.61 16.80 5.93
CA THR A 61 -7.72 17.23 7.34
C THR A 61 -7.77 18.76 7.45
N ALA A 62 -6.98 19.49 6.65
CA ALA A 62 -7.06 20.95 6.62
C ALA A 62 -8.42 21.46 6.12
N GLU A 63 -9.08 20.79 5.17
CA GLU A 63 -10.46 21.14 4.79
C GLU A 63 -11.48 20.84 5.89
N PHE A 64 -11.26 19.81 6.72
CA PHE A 64 -12.12 19.53 7.87
C PHE A 64 -11.91 20.55 9.00
N GLU A 65 -10.66 20.93 9.28
CA GLU A 65 -10.29 21.94 10.29
C GLU A 65 -10.62 23.37 9.84
N ALA A 66 -10.55 23.68 8.55
CA ALA A 66 -10.89 25.00 7.98
C ALA A 66 -12.40 25.28 7.90
N GLY A 67 -13.24 24.41 8.48
CA GLY A 67 -14.69 24.59 8.51
C GLY A 67 -15.39 23.97 7.31
N GLY A 68 -15.15 22.68 7.06
CA GLY A 68 -16.06 21.87 6.26
C GLY A 68 -17.44 21.95 6.89
N ALA A 69 -18.30 22.81 6.34
CA ALA A 69 -19.69 22.91 6.75
C ALA A 69 -20.33 21.53 6.63
N VAL A 70 -20.66 20.94 7.78
CA VAL A 70 -21.63 19.84 7.84
C VAL A 70 -22.91 20.42 7.24
N PRO A 71 -23.45 19.85 6.15
CA PRO A 71 -24.80 20.22 5.73
C PRO A 71 -25.72 19.74 6.85
N THR A 72 -26.12 20.67 7.72
CA THR A 72 -27.20 20.44 8.68
C THR A 72 -28.43 20.15 7.85
N LEU A 73 -28.79 18.88 7.75
CA LEU A 73 -30.14 18.51 7.33
C LEU A 73 -31.06 19.12 8.37
N SER A 74 -31.68 20.24 7.99
CA SER A 74 -32.80 20.84 8.69
C SER A 74 -33.83 19.74 8.95
N GLU A 75 -34.15 19.56 10.21
CA GLU A 75 -35.31 18.77 10.62
C GLU A 75 -36.56 19.35 9.98
N GLU A 76 -37.18 18.59 9.07
CA GLU A 76 -38.62 18.56 8.80
C GLU A 76 -39.05 17.12 8.57
#